data_AF-A0A5C8C5F8-F1
#
_entry.id   AF-A0A5C8C5F8-F1
#
_cell.length_a   1.000
_cell.length_b   1.000
_cell.length_c   1.000
_cell.angle_alpha   90.00
_cell.angle_beta   90.00
_cell.angle_gamma   90.00
#
_symmetry.space_group_name_H-M   'P 1'
#
loop_
_entity.id
_entity.type
_entity.pdbx_description
1 polymer ?
#
loop_
_entity_poly.entity_id
_entity_poly.type
_entity_poly.pdbx_seq_one_letter_code
_entity_poly.pdbx_strand_id
1 'polypeptide(L)' 'GYVLGGISPLGQKKRHVTVIDESIFDFATVLVSAGKRGMDIELRPADLVKLTHAQVALVRTP' A
#
# COMPACT_ATOMS: atom_id res chain seq x y z
N GLY A 1 5.91 11.81 7.83
CA GLY A 1 6.49 10.84 8.78
C GLY A 1 7.65 10.13 8.12
N TYR A 2 7.39 9.61 6.92
CA TYR A 2 8.40 9.16 5.98
C TYR A 2 8.92 10.29 5.09
N VAL A 3 9.98 9.98 4.34
CA VAL A 3 10.60 10.84 3.32
C VAL A 3 10.20 10.35 1.93
N LEU A 4 10.09 11.27 0.96
CA LEU A 4 9.83 10.93 -0.44
C LEU A 4 10.80 9.85 -0.97
N GLY A 5 10.24 8.89 -1.70
CA GLY A 5 10.93 7.68 -2.17
C GLY A 5 11.00 6.54 -1.15
N GLY A 6 10.42 6.71 0.04
CA GLY A 6 10.31 5.65 1.05
C GLY A 6 9.02 5.78 1.85
N ILE A 7 7.94 6.26 1.23
CA ILE A 7 6.65 6.43 1.91
C ILE A 7 5.93 5.09 1.92
N SER A 8 5.71 4.54 3.11
CA SER A 8 4.91 3.33 3.27
C SER A 8 3.41 3.65 3.38
N PRO A 9 2.52 2.79 2.85
CA PRO A 9 1.10 2.82 3.21
C PRO A 9 0.85 2.37 4.67
N LEU A 10 1.84 1.73 5.31
CA LEU A 10 1.77 1.24 6.69
C LEU A 10 2.47 2.19 7.65
N GLY A 11 2.09 2.17 8.93
CA GLY A 11 2.83 2.86 10.00
C GLY A 11 2.89 4.39 9.91
N GLN A 12 2.02 5.03 9.12
CA GLN A 12 1.98 6.49 9.03
C GLN A 12 1.60 7.12 10.38
N LYS A 13 2.33 8.17 10.79
CA LYS A 13 2.10 8.89 12.06
C LYS A 13 0.66 9.37 12.23
N LYS A 14 0.02 9.78 11.13
CA LYS A 14 -1.40 10.12 11.08
C LYS A 14 -2.07 9.09 10.19
N ARG A 15 -3.24 8.61 10.62
CA ARG A 15 -4.05 7.70 9.81
C ARG A 15 -4.80 8.50 8.75
N HIS A 16 -4.65 8.09 7.50
CA HIS A 16 -5.31 8.71 6.35
C HIS A 16 -6.33 7.74 5.75
N VAL A 17 -7.35 8.29 5.08
CA VAL A 17 -8.18 7.49 4.18
C VAL A 17 -7.25 6.91 3.13
N THR A 18 -7.26 5.58 3.01
CA THR A 18 -6.43 4.86 2.06
C THR A 18 -7.36 4.24 1.04
N VAL A 19 -7.07 4.47 -0.25
CA VAL A 19 -7.74 3.82 -1.36
C VAL A 19 -6.69 3.04 -2.11
N ILE A 20 -6.96 1.78 -2.40
CA ILE A 20 -6.07 0.91 -3.18
C ILE A 20 -6.81 0.49 -4.45
N ASP A 21 -6.09 0.53 -5.57
CA ASP A 21 -6.64 0.11 -6.86
C ASP A 21 -7.00 -1.37 -6.85
N GLU A 22 -8.14 -1.73 -7.46
CA GLU A 22 -8.61 -3.13 -7.48
C GLU A 22 -7.65 -4.08 -8.23
N SER A 23 -6.80 -3.57 -9.13
CA SER A 23 -5.84 -4.41 -9.86
C SER A 23 -4.78 -5.09 -8.99
N ILE A 24 -4.66 -4.72 -7.70
CA ILE A 24 -3.79 -5.46 -6.77
C ILE A 24 -4.17 -6.95 -6.67
N PHE A 25 -5.45 -7.29 -6.92
CA PHE A 25 -5.95 -8.65 -6.80
C PHE A 25 -5.61 -9.54 -8.01
N ASP A 26 -5.04 -8.95 -9.07
CA ASP A 26 -4.50 -9.69 -10.22
C ASP A 26 -3.16 -10.38 -9.88
N PHE A 27 -2.60 -10.10 -8.69
CA PHE A 27 -1.30 -10.61 -8.23
C PHE A 27 -1.44 -11.47 -6.97
N ALA A 28 -0.59 -12.50 -6.86
CA ALA A 28 -0.52 -13.33 -5.65
C ALA A 28 0.03 -12.54 -4.44
N THR A 29 1.03 -11.70 -4.70
CA THR A 29 1.67 -10.80 -3.75
C THR A 29 1.95 -9.45 -4.41
N VAL A 30 2.06 -8.41 -3.58
CA VAL A 30 2.41 -7.05 -4.01
C VAL A 30 3.57 -6.53 -3.18
N LEU A 31 4.39 -5.67 -3.77
CA LEU A 31 5.45 -4.95 -3.08
C LEU A 31 5.00 -3.53 -2.75
N VAL A 32 5.21 -3.10 -1.50
CA VAL A 32 5.02 -1.71 -1.07
C VAL A 32 6.24 -1.24 -0.30
N SER A 33 6.53 0.06 -0.33
CA SER A 33 7.67 0.60 0.41
C SER A 33 7.59 0.27 1.90
N ALA A 34 8.72 -0.15 2.49
CA ALA A 34 8.84 -0.48 3.91
C ALA A 34 9.01 0.76 4.82
N GLY A 35 8.91 1.98 4.28
CA GLY A 35 9.15 3.20 5.06
C GLY A 35 10.59 3.71 5.02
N LYS A 36 11.45 3.06 4.23
CA LYS A 36 12.87 3.39 4.05
C LYS A 36 13.29 3.09 2.61
N ARG A 37 14.16 3.93 2.04
CA ARG A 37 14.68 3.74 0.68
C ARG A 37 15.44 2.42 0.55
N GLY A 38 15.25 1.74 -0.58
CA GLY A 38 15.88 0.45 -0.88
C GLY A 38 15.30 -0.71 -0.08
N MET A 39 14.11 -0.56 0.52
CA MET A 39 13.43 -1.61 1.26
C MET A 39 11.94 -1.65 0.92
N ASP A 40 11.46 -2.85 0.60
CA ASP A 40 10.07 -3.15 0.31
C ASP A 40 9.55 -4.27 1.21
N ILE A 41 8.23 -4.32 1.34
CA ILE A 41 7.49 -5.40 2.00
C ILE A 41 6.71 -6.12 0.91
N GLU A 42 6.90 -7.43 0.81
CA GLU A 42 6.05 -8.31 0.00
C GLU A 42 4.96 -8.92 0.89
N LEU A 43 3.70 -8.81 0.46
CA LEU A 43 2.56 -9.37 1.17
C LEU A 43 1.37 -9.65 0.24
N ARG A 44 0.41 -10.46 0.71
CA ARG A 44 -0.82 -10.73 -0.05
C ARG A 44 -1.69 -9.47 -0.13
N PRO A 45 -2.40 -9.23 -1.24
CA PRO A 45 -3.28 -8.06 -1.40
C PRO A 45 -4.31 -7.92 -0.26
N ALA A 46 -4.94 -9.02 0.16
CA ALA A 46 -5.92 -9.02 1.23
C ALA A 46 -5.33 -8.59 2.59
N ASP A 47 -4.07 -8.95 2.87
CA ASP A 47 -3.38 -8.53 4.09
C ASP A 47 -3.07 -7.03 4.03
N LEU A 48 -2.65 -6.52 2.86
CA LEU A 48 -2.42 -5.09 2.68
C LEU A 48 -3.68 -4.26 2.91
N VAL A 49 -4.83 -4.67 2.34
CA VAL A 49 -6.13 -4.01 2.54
C VAL A 49 -6.51 -4.04 4.02
N LYS A 50 -6.34 -5.17 4.70
CA LYS A 50 -6.64 -5.32 6.13
C LYS A 50 -5.77 -4.42 7.01
N LEU A 51 -4.47 -4.38 6.76
CA LEU A 51 -3.51 -3.61 7.56
C LEU A 51 -3.66 -2.09 7.37
N THR A 52 -4.05 -1.67 6.16
CA THR A 52 -4.29 -0.25 5.84
C THR A 52 -5.71 0.20 6.17
N HIS A 53 -6.64 -0.75 6.32
CA HIS A 53 -8.08 -0.52 6.30
C HIS A 53 -8.52 0.27 5.06
N ALA A 54 -7.94 -0.06 3.92
CA ALA A 54 -8.21 0.63 2.68
C ALA A 54 -9.59 0.32 2.12
N GLN A 55 -10.16 1.30 1.41
CA GLN A 55 -11.23 1.06 0.45
C GLN A 55 -10.61 0.57 -0.86
N VAL A 56 -11.20 -0.46 -1.46
CA VAL A 56 -10.81 -0.93 -2.81
C VAL A 56 -11.72 -0.23 -3.83
N ALA A 57 -11.13 0.32 -4.88
CA ALA A 57 -11.88 0.95 -5.99
C ALA A 57 -11.02 1.00 -7.26
N LEU A 58 -11.66 1.16 -8.42
CA LEU A 58 -10.98 1.57 -9.66
C LEU A 58 -10.47 3.00 -9.51
N VAL A 59 -9.15 3.17 -9.43
CA VAL A 59 -8.50 4.50 -9.34
C VAL A 59 -7.38 4.69 -10.36
N ARG A 60 -6.90 3.62 -10.98
CA ARG A 60 -5.96 3.72 -12.12
C ARG A 60 -6.66 4.38 -13.30
N THR A 61 -5.94 5.27 -13.99
CA THR A 61 -6.33 5.74 -15.32
C THR A 61 -6.05 4.64 -16.36
N PRO A 62 -6.76 4.63 -17.50
CA PRO A 62 -6.43 3.75 -18.62
C PRO A 62 -4.96 3.86 -19.06
#